data_AF-A0A0F9AQR8-F1
#
_entry.id   AF-A0A0F9AQR8-F1
#
_cell.length_a   1.000
_cell.length_b   1.000
_cell.length_c   1.000
_cell.angle_alpha   90.00
_cell.angle_beta   90.00
_cell.angle_gamma   90.00
#
_symmetry.space_group_name_H-M   'P 1'
#
loop_
_entity.id
_entity.type
_entity.pdbx_description
1 polymer ?
#
loop_
_entity_poly.entity_id
_entity_poly.type
_entity_poly.pdbx_seq_one_letter_code
_entity_poly.pdbx_strand_id
1 'polypeptide(L)'
;LVEGVFDAMVMWQQGYPATIATLGAHITEVQRALVKRLGSISVVLLRDGDAAGRDGAIKDARELACDLLPVSIALLPDGTDPASASRQDIERALQEARPVETEYGVETMREVHQR
;
A
#
# COMPACT_ATOMS: atom_id res chain seq x y z
N LEU A 1 3.70 3.16 0.21
CA LEU A 1 2.92 3.98 -0.75
C LEU A 1 1.58 4.27 -0.08
N VAL A 2 1.31 5.55 0.13
CA VAL A 2 0.15 6.08 0.88
C VAL A 2 -0.80 6.87 -0.04
N GLU A 3 -1.99 7.21 0.44
CA GLU A 3 -3.06 7.86 -0.37
C GLU A 3 -2.84 9.35 -0.56
N GLY A 4 -2.46 10.06 0.50
CA GLY A 4 -2.36 11.51 0.52
C GLY A 4 -0.93 12.03 0.58
N VAL A 5 -0.75 13.25 0.09
CA VAL A 5 0.51 14.00 0.27
C VAL A 5 0.81 14.27 1.75
N PHE A 6 -0.22 14.48 2.57
CA PHE A 6 -0.07 14.70 4.02
C PHE A 6 0.40 13.43 4.73
N ASP A 7 -0.14 12.27 4.37
CA ASP A 7 0.34 10.97 4.85
C ASP A 7 1.83 10.79 4.56
N ALA A 8 2.27 11.10 3.34
CA ALA A 8 3.67 10.98 2.97
C ALA A 8 4.56 11.94 3.77
N MET A 9 4.10 13.17 4.01
CA MET A 9 4.80 14.15 4.85
C MET A 9 4.94 13.69 6.30
N VAL A 10 3.85 13.20 6.90
CA VAL A 10 3.86 12.72 8.29
C VAL A 10 4.71 11.46 8.42
N MET A 11 4.57 10.49 7.51
CA MET A 11 5.42 9.30 7.47
C MET A 11 6.91 9.66 7.35
N TRP A 12 7.25 10.65 6.53
CA TRP A 12 8.61 11.20 6.46
C TRP A 12 9.08 11.73 7.81
N GLN A 13 8.28 12.55 8.48
CA GLN A 13 8.59 13.08 9.82
C GLN A 13 8.73 11.99 10.88
N GLN A 14 8.01 10.87 10.73
CA GLN A 14 8.09 9.71 11.61
C GLN A 14 9.30 8.80 11.33
N GLY A 15 10.10 9.09 10.29
CA GLY A 15 11.31 8.34 9.97
C GLY A 15 11.16 7.32 8.85
N TYR A 16 10.14 7.44 8.00
CA TYR A 16 9.92 6.59 6.82
C TYR A 16 10.18 7.35 5.50
N PRO A 17 11.45 7.71 5.17
CA PRO A 17 11.78 8.59 4.04
C PRO A 17 11.57 7.94 2.65
N ALA A 18 11.37 6.62 2.59
CA ALA A 18 11.00 5.93 1.36
C ALA A 18 9.50 6.11 1.00
N THR A 19 8.73 6.81 1.84
CA THR A 19 7.29 6.98 1.62
C THR A 19 7.04 7.95 0.47
N ILE A 20 6.21 7.50 -0.46
CA ILE A 20 5.64 8.29 -1.56
C ILE A 20 4.12 8.15 -1.51
N ALA A 21 3.42 9.13 -2.07
CA ALA A 21 1.96 9.13 -2.18
C ALA A 21 1.50 8.93 -3.63
N THR A 22 0.37 8.27 -3.80
CA THR A 22 -0.38 8.35 -5.06
C THR A 22 -1.02 9.73 -5.19
N LEU A 23 -1.20 10.20 -6.43
CA LEU A 23 -1.99 11.40 -6.71
C LEU A 23 -3.23 11.00 -7.51
N GLY A 24 -4.41 11.21 -6.94
CA GLY A 24 -5.68 10.69 -7.45
C GLY A 24 -6.19 9.51 -6.62
N ALA A 25 -7.32 8.92 -7.04
CA ALA A 25 -8.00 7.87 -6.27
C ALA A 25 -7.35 6.47 -6.40
N HIS A 26 -6.69 6.18 -7.51
CA HIS A 26 -6.02 4.92 -7.77
C HIS A 26 -4.68 5.16 -8.46
N ILE A 27 -3.76 4.22 -8.31
CA ILE A 27 -2.46 4.32 -8.98
C ILE A 27 -2.63 4.25 -10.50
N THR A 28 -2.04 5.20 -11.22
CA THR A 28 -2.11 5.22 -12.69
C THR A 28 -0.95 4.45 -13.32
N GLU A 29 -1.08 4.03 -14.58
CA GLU A 29 0.01 3.37 -15.31
C GLU A 29 1.31 4.20 -15.32
N VAL A 30 1.18 5.52 -15.50
CA VAL A 30 2.33 6.44 -15.44
C VAL A 30 2.97 6.41 -14.06
N GLN A 31 2.18 6.41 -12.98
CA GLN A 31 2.70 6.32 -11.62
C GLN A 31 3.36 4.96 -11.34
N ARG A 32 2.78 3.84 -11.80
CA ARG A 32 3.40 2.51 -11.68
C ARG A 32 4.74 2.43 -12.42
N ALA A 33 4.83 3.00 -13.62
CA ALA A 33 6.07 3.08 -14.37
C ALA A 33 7.15 3.91 -13.63
N LEU A 34 6.75 4.99 -12.94
CA LEU A 34 7.67 5.75 -12.08
C LEU A 34 8.15 4.90 -10.89
N VAL A 35 7.26 4.18 -10.22
CA VAL A 35 7.61 3.28 -9.11
C VAL A 35 8.64 2.22 -9.57
N LYS A 36 8.47 1.62 -10.75
CA LYS A 36 9.47 0.69 -11.31
C LYS A 36 10.84 1.34 -11.51
N ARG A 37 10.86 2.59 -12.00
CA ARG A 37 12.10 3.33 -12.26
C ARG A 37 12.84 3.72 -10.99
N LEU A 38 12.17 3.83 -9.85
CA LEU A 38 12.82 4.08 -8.56
C LEU A 38 13.71 2.91 -8.12
N GLY A 39 13.61 1.73 -8.76
CA GLY A 39 14.43 0.57 -8.43
C GLY A 39 14.08 -0.09 -7.09
N SER A 40 12.85 0.11 -6.63
CA SER A 40 12.38 -0.43 -5.34
C SER A 40 12.44 -1.96 -5.32
N ILE A 41 12.97 -2.51 -4.23
CA ILE A 41 13.03 -3.97 -4.00
C ILE A 41 11.61 -4.54 -3.80
N SER A 42 10.73 -3.78 -3.14
CA SER A 42 9.32 -4.09 -2.94
C SER A 42 8.51 -2.81 -2.65
N VAL A 43 7.19 -2.90 -2.78
CA VAL A 43 6.25 -1.83 -2.45
C VAL A 43 5.31 -2.30 -1.34
N VAL A 44 5.25 -1.55 -0.23
CA VAL A 44 4.22 -1.76 0.79
C VAL A 44 3.14 -0.69 0.60
N LEU A 45 1.90 -1.13 0.38
CA LEU A 45 0.72 -0.28 0.39
C LEU A 45 0.27 -0.08 1.84
N LEU A 46 0.16 1.18 2.26
CA LEU A 46 -0.34 1.58 3.56
C LEU A 46 -1.44 2.61 3.31
N ARG A 47 -2.67 2.11 3.24
CA ARG A 47 -3.89 2.86 2.93
C ARG A 47 -4.69 3.13 4.20
N ASP A 48 -5.76 3.89 4.08
CA ASP A 48 -6.62 4.18 5.23
C ASP A 48 -7.19 2.88 5.81
N GLY A 49 -7.38 2.85 7.12
CA GLY A 49 -7.86 1.68 7.85
C GLY A 49 -9.35 1.38 7.64
N ASP A 50 -10.07 2.23 6.91
CA ASP A 50 -11.48 2.03 6.62
C ASP A 50 -11.71 1.04 5.45
N ALA A 51 -12.98 0.77 5.12
CA ALA A 51 -13.33 -0.14 4.04
C ALA A 51 -12.85 0.35 2.66
N ALA A 52 -12.90 1.66 2.41
CA ALA A 52 -12.51 2.23 1.12
C ALA A 52 -11.00 2.14 0.91
N GLY A 53 -10.20 2.43 1.94
CA GLY A 53 -8.74 2.29 1.91
C GLY A 53 -8.30 0.84 1.72
N ARG A 54 -8.98 -0.12 2.37
CA ARG A 54 -8.73 -1.57 2.17
C ARG A 54 -9.02 -2.02 0.75
N ASP A 55 -10.16 -1.64 0.19
CA ASP A 55 -10.52 -1.97 -1.20
C ASP A 55 -9.57 -1.32 -2.20
N GLY A 56 -9.20 -0.06 -1.96
CA GLY A 56 -8.20 0.68 -2.73
C GLY A 56 -6.83 0.00 -2.70
N ALA A 57 -6.39 -0.48 -1.53
CA ALA A 57 -5.13 -1.22 -1.38
C ALA A 57 -5.12 -2.50 -2.23
N ILE A 58 -6.21 -3.28 -2.20
CA ILE A 58 -6.32 -4.52 -2.96
C ILE A 58 -6.26 -4.25 -4.46
N LYS A 59 -6.97 -3.22 -4.93
CA LYS A 59 -6.98 -2.84 -6.34
C LYS A 59 -5.60 -2.38 -6.82
N ASP A 60 -4.98 -1.44 -6.11
CA ASP A 60 -3.66 -0.93 -6.48
C ASP A 60 -2.58 -2.01 -6.39
N ALA A 61 -2.69 -2.94 -5.42
CA ALA A 61 -1.75 -4.05 -5.30
C ALA A 61 -1.80 -4.95 -6.52
N ARG A 62 -3.00 -5.26 -7.02
CA ARG A 62 -3.17 -6.06 -8.23
C ARG A 62 -2.53 -5.40 -9.44
N GLU A 63 -2.76 -4.09 -9.62
CA GLU A 63 -2.18 -3.37 -10.75
C GLU A 63 -0.65 -3.33 -10.70
N LEU A 64 -0.07 -3.13 -9.52
CA LEU A 64 1.39 -3.16 -9.32
C LEU A 64 1.97 -4.57 -9.48
N ALA A 65 1.26 -5.61 -9.02
CA ALA A 65 1.71 -6.99 -9.14
C ALA A 65 1.66 -7.50 -10.59
N CYS A 66 0.63 -7.13 -11.37
CA CYS A 66 0.61 -7.33 -12.83
C CYS A 66 1.83 -6.72 -13.53
N ASP A 67 2.37 -5.67 -12.92
CA ASP A 67 3.54 -4.95 -13.35
C ASP A 67 4.87 -5.58 -12.88
N LEU A 68 4.82 -6.79 -12.31
CA LEU A 68 5.94 -7.57 -11.76
C LEU A 68 6.65 -6.91 -10.57
N LEU A 69 5.97 -5.99 -9.88
CA LEU A 69 6.50 -5.41 -8.65
C LEU A 69 6.11 -6.31 -7.47
N PRO A 70 7.07 -6.70 -6.60
CA PRO A 70 6.73 -7.34 -5.34
C PRO A 70 5.94 -6.37 -4.47
N VAL A 71 4.69 -6.69 -4.17
CA VAL A 71 3.80 -5.83 -3.39
C VAL A 71 3.33 -6.53 -2.13
N SER A 72 3.19 -5.77 -1.05
CA SER A 72 2.53 -6.19 0.18
C SER A 72 1.53 -5.15 0.65
N ILE A 73 0.50 -5.57 1.39
CA ILE A 73 -0.50 -4.69 1.99
C ILE A 73 -0.29 -4.69 3.51
N ALA A 74 -0.11 -3.51 4.08
CA ALA A 74 -0.11 -3.26 5.52
C ALA A 74 -1.47 -2.69 5.94
N LEU A 75 -2.04 -3.22 7.04
CA LEU A 75 -3.37 -2.84 7.51
C LEU A 75 -3.28 -1.99 8.78
N LEU A 76 -3.89 -0.81 8.75
CA LEU A 76 -4.05 0.04 9.92
C LEU A 76 -5.33 -0.32 10.71
N PRO A 77 -5.40 0.07 12.00
CA PRO A 77 -6.64 0.02 12.77
C PRO A 77 -7.78 0.77 12.06
N ASP A 78 -9.00 0.30 12.26
CA ASP A 78 -10.18 0.95 11.69
C ASP A 78 -10.30 2.41 12.17
N GLY A 79 -10.70 3.29 11.25
CA GLY A 79 -10.79 4.74 11.51
C GLY A 79 -9.46 5.49 11.66
N THR A 80 -8.32 4.86 11.35
CA THR A 80 -7.01 5.54 11.30
C THR A 80 -6.46 5.59 9.89
N ASP A 81 -5.62 6.59 9.62
CA ASP A 81 -4.90 6.78 8.37
C ASP A 81 -3.38 6.87 8.67
N PRO A 82 -2.49 6.86 7.66
CA PRO A 82 -1.04 6.89 7.92
C PRO A 82 -0.56 8.16 8.64
N ALA A 83 -1.31 9.27 8.57
CA ALA A 83 -1.00 10.51 9.28
C ALA A 83 -1.51 10.52 10.73
N SER A 84 -2.61 9.83 11.04
CA SER A 84 -3.26 9.80 12.36
C SER A 84 -2.90 8.57 13.21
N ALA A 85 -2.46 7.47 12.58
CA ALA A 85 -2.05 6.26 13.27
C ALA A 85 -0.85 6.49 14.20
N SER A 86 -0.83 5.77 15.32
CA SER A 86 0.31 5.81 16.24
C SER A 86 1.54 5.17 15.59
N ARG A 87 2.74 5.60 16.03
CA ARG A 87 3.99 4.99 15.56
C ARG A 87 4.02 3.47 15.77
N GLN A 88 3.46 2.99 16.89
CA GLN A 88 3.39 1.57 17.22
C GLN A 88 2.46 0.80 16.28
N ASP A 89 1.33 1.39 15.90
CA ASP A 89 0.41 0.78 14.94
C ASP A 89 1.03 0.70 13.53
N ILE A 90 1.75 1.75 13.11
CA ILE A 90 2.47 1.76 11.83
C ILE A 90 3.59 0.70 11.83
N GLU A 91 4.40 0.65 12.89
CA GLU A 91 5.46 -0.35 13.02
C GLU A 91 4.90 -1.78 12.96
N ARG A 92 3.81 -2.06 13.70
CA ARG A 92 3.12 -3.35 13.65
C ARG A 92 2.58 -3.64 12.26
N ALA A 93 1.88 -2.70 11.63
CA ALA A 93 1.29 -2.89 10.31
C ALA A 93 2.35 -3.20 9.24
N LEU A 94 3.51 -2.55 9.30
CA LEU A 94 4.62 -2.80 8.38
C LEU A 94 5.30 -4.16 8.62
N GLN A 95 5.42 -4.59 9.88
CA GLN A 95 5.96 -5.92 10.23
C GLN A 95 5.02 -7.05 9.81
N GLU A 96 3.71 -6.81 9.90
CA GLU A 96 2.66 -7.78 9.55
C GLU A 96 2.17 -7.66 8.10
N ALA A 97 2.85 -6.84 7.28
CA ALA A 97 2.47 -6.60 5.89
C ALA A 97 2.40 -7.92 5.11
N ARG A 98 1.27 -8.15 4.44
CA ARG A 98 1.00 -9.42 3.74
C ARG A 98 1.35 -9.29 2.26
N PRO A 99 2.19 -10.20 1.71
CA PRO A 99 2.51 -10.18 0.29
C PRO A 99 1.26 -10.48 -0.55
N VAL A 100 1.18 -9.84 -1.71
CA VAL A 100 0.14 -10.09 -2.70
C VAL A 100 0.73 -11.01 -3.76
N GLU A 101 0.22 -12.25 -3.78
CA GLU A 101 0.59 -13.25 -4.77
C GLU A 101 -0.34 -13.15 -5.99
N THR A 102 0.23 -13.14 -7.19
CA THR A 102 -0.52 -13.23 -8.44
C THR A 102 -0.13 -14.52 -9.17
N GLU A 103 -1.07 -15.44 -9.35
CA GLU A 103 -0.91 -16.59 -10.24
C GLU A 103 -1.16 -16.17 -11.69
N TYR A 104 -0.20 -16.42 -12.58
CA TYR A 104 -0.40 -16.17 -14.01
C TYR A 104 -1.43 -17.15 -14.58
N GLY A 105 -2.54 -16.62 -15.10
CA GLY A 105 -3.51 -17.40 -15.88
C GLY A 105 -4.69 -17.97 -15.10
N VAL A 106 -4.86 -17.62 -13.82
CA VAL A 106 -6.09 -17.90 -13.06
C VAL A 106 -6.41 -16.67 -12.20
N GLU A 107 -7.57 -16.05 -12.41
CA GLU A 107 -8.07 -15.02 -11.50
C GLU A 107 -8.52 -15.67 -10.18
N THR A 108 -7.57 -16.02 -9.32
CA THR A 108 -7.88 -16.54 -7.98
C THR A 108 -7.83 -15.40 -6.97
N MET A 109 -9.00 -14.82 -6.69
CA MET A 109 -9.18 -13.99 -5.49
C MET A 109 -8.97 -14.87 -4.26
N ARG A 110 -7.82 -14.80 -3.59
CA ARG A 110 -7.70 -15.23 -2.20
C ARG A 110 -7.92 -14.01 -1.31
N GLU A 111 -9.10 -14.03 -0.70
CA GLU A 111 -9.69 -13.05 0.19
C GLU A 111 -8.71 -12.62 1.30
N VAL A 112 -8.42 -11.32 1.36
CA VAL A 112 -8.00 -10.64 2.61
C VAL A 112 -9.19 -10.53 3.59
N HIS A 113 -10.35 -11.11 3.24
CA HIS A 113 -11.60 -11.09 3.99
C HIS A 113 -11.70 -12.15 5.11
N GLN A 114 -10.66 -12.93 5.38
CA GLN A 114 -10.67 -13.86 6.51
C GLN A 114 -10.04 -13.25 7.76
N ARG A 115 -10.93 -12.66 8.56
CA ARG A 115 -10.91 -12.29 10.00
C ARG A 115 -10.82 -10.81 10.32
#